data_AF-A0A365YQY9-F1
#
_entry.id   AF-A0A365YQY9-F1
#
_cell.length_a   1.000
_cell.length_b   1.000
_cell.length_c   1.000
_cell.angle_alpha   90.00
_cell.angle_beta   90.00
_cell.angle_gamma   90.00
#
_symmetry.space_group_name_H-M   'P 1'
#
loop_
_entity.id
_entity.type
_entity.pdbx_description
1 polymer ?
#
loop_
_entity_poly.entity_id
_entity_poly.type
_entity_poly.pdbx_seq_one_letter_code
_entity_poly.pdbx_strand_id
1 'polypeptide(L)'
;MERDGQLELYDRVAARLRDAHRTVRALQVPEDVRQALTRKLLIITAATKHDLPGAARRLDRLMEDVDAGRLPVGGQSGDRDGSP
;
A
#
# COMPACT_ATOMS: atom_id res chain seq x y z
N MET A 1 -9.79 -18.82 -22.94
CA MET A 1 -10.57 -18.28 -21.82
C MET A 1 -9.74 -18.07 -20.54
N GLU A 2 -8.47 -18.49 -20.46
CA GLU A 2 -7.61 -18.22 -19.28
C GLU A 2 -6.97 -16.82 -19.28
N ARG A 3 -6.83 -16.19 -20.46
CA ARG A 3 -6.30 -14.82 -20.58
C ARG A 3 -7.29 -13.77 -20.07
N ASP A 4 -8.58 -13.99 -20.33
CA ASP A 4 -9.65 -13.07 -19.95
C ASP A 4 -9.76 -12.95 -18.43
N GLY A 5 -9.72 -14.07 -17.69
CA GLY A 5 -9.76 -14.06 -16.23
C GLY A 5 -8.54 -13.42 -15.54
N GLN A 6 -7.35 -13.52 -16.15
CA GLN A 6 -6.14 -12.85 -15.67
C GLN A 6 -6.20 -11.34 -15.90
N LEU A 7 -6.77 -10.89 -17.02
CA LEU A 7 -7.01 -9.48 -17.32
C LEU A 7 -8.03 -8.87 -16.35
N GLU A 8 -9.13 -9.58 -16.07
CA GLU A 8 -10.12 -9.15 -15.09
C GLU A 8 -9.54 -9.05 -13.68
N LEU A 9 -8.72 -10.02 -13.26
CA LEU A 9 -8.06 -9.97 -11.96
C LEU A 9 -7.08 -8.79 -11.90
N TYR A 10 -6.33 -8.56 -12.98
CA TYR A 10 -5.40 -7.44 -13.06
C TYR A 10 -6.14 -6.10 -12.94
N ASP A 11 -7.25 -5.92 -13.67
CA ASP A 11 -8.04 -4.69 -13.63
C ASP A 11 -8.62 -4.43 -12.23
N ARG A 12 -9.17 -5.47 -11.58
CA ARG A 12 -9.67 -5.39 -10.20
C ARG A 12 -8.56 -5.00 -9.22
N VAL A 13 -7.37 -5.59 -9.34
CA VAL A 13 -6.21 -5.26 -8.49
C VAL A 13 -5.73 -3.84 -8.77
N ALA A 14 -5.69 -3.41 -10.03
CA ALA A 14 -5.30 -2.05 -10.40
C ALA A 14 -6.28 -1.00 -9.86
N ALA A 15 -7.59 -1.26 -9.93
CA ALA A 15 -8.62 -0.41 -9.36
C ALA A 15 -8.47 -0.31 -7.83
N ARG A 16 -8.26 -1.45 -7.16
CA ARG A 16 -8.04 -1.51 -5.71
C ARG A 16 -6.77 -0.76 -5.28
N LEU A 17 -5.68 -0.86 -6.05
CA LEU A 17 -4.45 -0.10 -5.80
C LEU A 17 -4.68 1.41 -5.90
N ARG A 18 -5.41 1.87 -6.93
CA ARG A 18 -5.75 3.30 -7.09
C ARG A 18 -6.56 3.82 -5.90
N ASP A 19 -7.55 3.04 -5.46
CA ASP A 19 -8.36 3.37 -4.29
C ASP A 19 -7.50 3.45 -3.02
N ALA A 20 -6.63 2.45 -2.80
CA ALA A 20 -5.68 2.45 -1.69
C ALA A 20 -4.77 3.67 -1.67
N HIS A 21 -4.22 4.07 -2.83
CA HIS A 21 -3.41 5.30 -2.95
C HIS A 21 -4.22 6.56 -2.59
N ARG A 22 -5.48 6.62 -3.01
CA ARG A 22 -6.38 7.74 -2.67
C ARG A 22 -6.67 7.79 -1.16
N THR A 23 -6.97 6.64 -0.55
CA THR A 23 -7.24 6.51 0.89
C THR A 23 -6.03 6.94 1.71
N VAL A 24 -4.83 6.41 1.41
CA VAL A 24 -3.59 6.80 2.11
C VAL A 24 -3.30 8.30 1.96
N ARG A 25 -3.60 8.90 0.80
CA ARG A 25 -3.43 10.34 0.58
C ARG A 25 -4.45 11.18 1.36
N ALA A 26 -5.68 10.70 1.51
CA ALA A 26 -6.74 11.38 2.25
C ALA A 26 -6.62 11.19 3.78
N LEU A 27 -5.89 10.16 4.22
CA LEU A 27 -5.71 9.83 5.63
C LEU A 27 -4.88 10.91 6.34
N GLN A 28 -5.45 11.48 7.40
CA GLN A 28 -4.80 12.49 8.24
C GLN A 28 -3.88 11.83 9.28
N VAL A 29 -2.76 11.28 8.80
CA VAL A 29 -1.71 10.65 9.62
C VAL A 29 -0.41 11.44 9.58
N PRO A 30 0.52 11.21 10.53
CA PRO A 30 1.87 11.76 10.47
C PRO A 30 2.55 11.40 9.14
N GLU A 31 3.48 12.26 8.70
CA GLU A 31 4.17 12.05 7.42
C GLU A 31 4.99 10.76 7.40
N ASP A 32 5.64 10.41 8.51
CA ASP A 32 6.42 9.17 8.61
C ASP A 32 5.56 7.92 8.37
N VAL A 33 4.35 7.89 8.95
CA VAL A 33 3.35 6.84 8.75
C VAL A 33 2.87 6.82 7.29
N ARG A 34 2.60 7.99 6.71
CA ARG A 34 2.19 8.13 5.30
C ARG A 34 3.25 7.60 4.34
N GLN A 35 4.52 7.91 4.60
CA GLN A 35 5.66 7.43 3.82
C GLN A 35 5.81 5.91 3.94
N ALA A 36 5.67 5.36 5.16
CA ALA A 36 5.69 3.93 5.39
C ALA A 36 4.57 3.20 4.63
N LEU A 37 3.34 3.72 4.66
CA LEU A 37 2.20 3.20 3.91
C LEU A 37 2.43 3.27 2.39
N THR A 38 2.92 4.42 1.91
CA THR A 38 3.23 4.61 0.49
C THR A 38 4.30 3.63 0.01
N ARG A 39 5.35 3.41 0.81
CA ARG A 39 6.40 2.43 0.50
C ARG A 39 5.84 1.00 0.44
N LYS A 40 4.95 0.63 1.36
CA LYS A 40 4.25 -0.68 1.30
C LYS A 40 3.41 -0.82 0.03
N LEU A 41 2.67 0.21 -0.37
CA LEU A 41 1.89 0.20 -1.62
C LEU A 41 2.79 0.01 -2.85
N LEU A 42 3.96 0.66 -2.91
CA LEU A 42 4.91 0.48 -4.01
C LEU A 42 5.44 -0.95 -4.11
N ILE A 43 5.75 -1.59 -2.97
CA ILE A 43 6.19 -2.99 -2.94
C ILE A 43 5.09 -3.92 -3.45
N ILE A 44 3.83 -3.67 -3.06
CA ILE A 44 2.68 -4.45 -3.54
C ILE A 44 2.49 -4.27 -5.04
N THR A 45 2.57 -3.04 -5.55
CA THR A 45 2.50 -2.74 -6.99
C THR A 45 3.63 -3.39 -7.79
N ALA A 46 4.84 -3.49 -7.21
CA ALA A 46 5.91 -4.26 -7.84
C ALA A 46 5.58 -5.76 -7.87
N ALA A 47 5.01 -6.29 -6.80
CA ALA A 47 4.59 -7.68 -6.72
C ALA A 47 3.48 -8.04 -7.72
N THR A 48 2.57 -7.13 -8.09
CA THR A 48 1.52 -7.46 -9.08
C THR A 48 2.07 -7.91 -10.43
N LYS A 49 3.31 -7.52 -10.77
CA LYS A 49 3.97 -7.90 -12.03
C LYS A 49 4.42 -9.37 -12.04
N HIS A 50 4.66 -9.96 -10.87
CA HIS A 50 5.25 -11.30 -10.72
C HIS A 50 4.33 -12.28 -9.97
N ASP A 51 3.49 -11.76 -9.06
CA ASP A 51 2.63 -12.49 -8.14
C ASP A 51 1.34 -11.69 -7.94
N LEU A 52 0.48 -11.67 -8.96
CA LEU A 52 -0.80 -10.97 -8.93
C LEU A 52 -1.72 -11.43 -7.77
N PRO A 53 -1.95 -12.73 -7.52
CA PRO A 53 -2.82 -13.16 -6.42
C PRO A 53 -2.23 -12.85 -5.03
N GLY A 54 -0.91 -12.99 -4.83
CA GLY A 54 -0.31 -12.63 -3.56
C GLY A 54 -0.23 -11.12 -3.34
N ALA A 55 -0.07 -10.31 -4.40
CA ALA A 55 -0.20 -8.86 -4.32
C ALA A 55 -1.61 -8.45 -3.91
N ALA A 56 -2.65 -9.08 -4.47
CA ALA A 56 -4.04 -8.83 -4.08
C ALA A 56 -4.30 -9.11 -2.59
N ARG A 57 -3.81 -10.25 -2.06
CA ARG A 57 -3.96 -10.57 -0.62
C ARG A 57 -3.20 -9.60 0.27
N ARG A 58 -1.99 -9.19 -0.12
CA ARG A 58 -1.19 -8.20 0.63
C ARG A 58 -1.86 -6.83 0.65
N LEU A 59 -2.47 -6.44 -0.47
CA LEU A 59 -3.22 -5.19 -0.59
C LEU A 59 -4.44 -5.19 0.33
N ASP A 60 -5.21 -6.27 0.34
CA ASP A 60 -6.41 -6.36 1.15
C ASP A 60 -6.08 -6.26 2.65
N ARG A 61 -5.06 -7.02 3.09
CA ARG A 61 -4.57 -6.94 4.47
C ARG A 61 -4.05 -5.56 4.85
N LEU A 62 -3.37 -4.86 3.94
CA LEU A 62 -2.92 -3.50 4.18
C LEU A 62 -4.11 -2.54 4.38
N MET A 63 -5.16 -2.68 3.58
CA MET A 63 -6.37 -1.87 3.72
C MET A 63 -7.13 -2.21 5.00
N GLU A 64 -7.21 -3.48 5.40
CA GLU A 64 -7.77 -3.88 6.70
C GLU A 64 -7.01 -3.28 7.88
N ASP A 65 -5.67 -3.27 7.84
CA ASP A 65 -4.86 -2.63 8.88
C ASP A 65 -5.06 -1.10 8.90
N VAL A 66 -5.21 -0.45 7.74
CA VAL A 66 -5.51 0.99 7.65
C VAL A 66 -6.90 1.30 8.22
N ASP A 67 -7.92 0.51 7.87
CA ASP A 67 -9.29 0.64 8.37
C ASP A 67 -9.37 0.41 9.88
N ALA A 68 -8.66 -0.60 10.39
CA ALA A 68 -8.56 -0.90 11.81
C ALA A 68 -7.66 0.10 12.59
N GLY A 69 -7.08 1.10 11.93
CA GLY A 69 -6.15 2.06 12.54
C GLY A 69 -4.82 1.46 12.99
N ARG A 70 -4.49 0.23 12.57
CA ARG A 70 -3.21 -0.46 12.81
C ARG A 70 -2.17 0.00 11.80
N LEU A 71 -1.89 1.29 11.86
CA LEU A 71 -0.94 1.93 10.97
C LEU A 71 0.48 1.46 11.31
N PRO A 72 1.38 1.36 10.31
CA PRO A 72 2.77 1.04 10.59
C PRO A 72 3.31 2.07 11.59
N VAL A 73 3.88 1.58 12.70
CA VAL A 73 4.60 2.44 13.62
C VAL A 73 5.74 3.08 12.83
N GLY A 74 5.75 4.40 12.81
CA GLY A 74 6.72 5.18 12.07
C GLY A 74 8.12 4.87 12.57
N GLY A 75 8.81 3.98 11.85
CA GLY A 75 10.10 3.47 12.24
C GLY A 75 11.18 4.49 11.95
N GLN A 76 11.41 5.39 12.91
CA GLN A 76 12.65 6.15 13.11
C GLN A 76 13.01 7.12 11.97
N SER A 77 12.25 8.21 11.82
CA SER A 77 12.85 9.51 11.53
C SER A 77 12.92 10.35 12.81
N GLY A 78 13.56 9.78 13.84
CA GLY A 78 14.12 10.55 14.94
C GLY A 78 15.60 10.73 14.64
N ASP A 79 16.04 11.98 14.67
CA ASP A 79 17.44 12.39 14.75
C ASP A 79 18.29 12.31 13.46
N ARG A 80 18.19 13.37 12.65
CA ARG A 80 19.40 13.98 12.09
C ARG A 80 19.47 15.40 12.63
N ASP A 81 19.98 15.45 13.86
CA ASP A 81 21.00 16.41 14.29
C ASP A 81 20.74 17.85 13.83
N GLY A 82 19.93 18.55 14.62
CA GLY A 82 20.13 19.98 14.78
C GLY A 82 21.18 20.19 15.86
N SER A 83 22.29 20.85 15.51
CA SER A 83 23.09 21.76 16.35
C SER A 83 24.30 22.27 15.55
N PRO A 84 24.94 23.38 15.96
CA PRO A 84 24.53 24.78 15.86
C PRO A 84 25.33 25.59 14.83
#